data_AF-A0A6G8C6X2-F1
#
_entry.id   AF-A0A6G8C6X2-F1
#
_cell.length_a   1.000
_cell.length_b   1.000
_cell.length_c   1.000
_cell.angle_alpha   90.00
_cell.angle_beta   90.00
_cell.angle_gamma   90.00
#
_symmetry.space_group_name_H-M   'P 1'
#
loop_
_entity.id
_entity.type
_entity.pdbx_description
1 polymer ?
#
loop_
_entity_poly.entity_id
_entity_poly.type
_entity_poly.pdbx_seq_one_letter_code
_entity_poly.pdbx_strand_id
1 'polypeptide(L)'
;MNNKLIDQLEKVLPMGMVLPKELILLYQWIEEEKLYVDDKDGYRYGFLFPENELNDSYTDSERDGGTSMYFSAGGVENLKYWFGGNDNDEVKERLCVFAQSGAEGSECALWLSDNGQIKVVHMGSGSGSMLSCVLADNFTDFLRLLAIGYDEICWNENFPYPPNENSDDLIVKPNFKFQNWVRQIFNIEIPKIALEIVKHPATMDDESSEDEFFNWYKKYAY
;
A
#
# COMPACT_ATOMS: atom_id res chain seq x y z
N MET A 1 0.73 4.63 25.30
CA MET A 1 1.91 5.13 24.57
C MET A 1 1.38 5.80 23.32
N ASN A 2 1.89 6.99 22.95
CA ASN A 2 1.50 7.63 21.69
C ASN A 2 2.28 6.94 20.56
N ASN A 3 1.59 6.48 19.54
CA ASN A 3 2.21 5.88 18.35
C ASN A 3 2.40 6.97 17.30
N LYS A 4 3.66 7.29 16.96
CA LYS A 4 3.95 8.42 16.07
C LYS A 4 3.38 8.24 14.65
N LEU A 5 3.33 7.02 14.12
CA LEU A 5 2.76 6.76 12.80
C LEU A 5 1.26 7.10 12.79
N ILE A 6 0.54 6.73 13.84
CA ILE A 6 -0.87 7.10 14.02
C ILE A 6 -0.99 8.63 14.14
N ASP A 7 -0.24 9.25 15.06
CA ASP A 7 -0.30 10.70 15.30
C ASP A 7 0.02 11.52 14.04
N GLN A 8 0.97 11.05 13.22
CA GLN A 8 1.36 11.70 11.98
C GLN A 8 0.24 11.57 10.94
N LEU A 9 -0.32 10.37 10.77
CA LEU A 9 -1.36 10.14 9.77
C LEU A 9 -2.67 10.86 10.11
N GLU A 10 -3.06 10.90 11.39
CA GLU A 10 -4.25 11.65 11.84
C GLU A 10 -4.15 13.16 11.54
N LYS A 11 -2.95 13.74 11.57
CA LYS A 11 -2.74 15.18 11.27
C LYS A 11 -2.94 15.54 9.81
N VAL A 12 -2.75 14.57 8.91
CA VAL A 12 -2.86 14.77 7.46
C VAL A 12 -4.12 14.14 6.88
N LEU A 13 -4.96 13.55 7.73
CA LEU A 13 -6.19 12.90 7.32
C LEU A 13 -7.23 13.96 6.88
N PRO A 14 -7.85 13.80 5.70
CA PRO A 14 -8.90 14.72 5.25
C PRO A 14 -10.10 14.76 6.20
N MET A 15 -10.79 15.90 6.23
CA MET A 15 -11.96 16.09 7.06
C MET A 15 -13.06 15.09 6.69
N GLY A 16 -13.55 14.33 7.67
CA GLY A 16 -14.61 13.32 7.46
C GLY A 16 -14.08 11.92 7.14
N MET A 17 -12.79 11.76 6.87
CA MET A 17 -12.15 10.45 6.79
C MET A 17 -11.79 9.96 8.20
N VAL A 18 -11.90 8.64 8.41
CA VAL A 18 -11.56 7.98 9.68
C VAL A 18 -10.55 6.89 9.37
N LEU A 19 -9.51 6.78 10.20
CA LEU A 19 -8.54 5.70 10.07
C LEU A 19 -9.21 4.33 10.26
N PRO A 20 -9.00 3.38 9.33
CA PRO A 20 -9.40 2.00 9.55
C PRO A 20 -8.77 1.44 10.83
N LYS A 21 -9.55 0.67 11.60
CA LYS A 21 -9.07 0.07 12.86
C LYS A 21 -7.90 -0.88 12.62
N GLU A 22 -7.88 -1.53 11.48
CA GLU A 22 -6.87 -2.48 11.06
C GLU A 22 -5.55 -1.77 10.73
N LEU A 23 -5.60 -0.55 10.20
CA LEU A 23 -4.42 0.30 10.00
C LEU A 23 -3.82 0.75 11.34
N ILE A 24 -4.69 1.10 12.30
CA ILE A 24 -4.27 1.39 13.68
C ILE A 24 -3.56 0.17 14.30
N LEU A 25 -4.13 -1.04 14.16
CA LEU A 25 -3.52 -2.27 14.64
C LEU A 25 -2.19 -2.58 13.95
N LEU A 26 -2.08 -2.34 12.64
CA LEU A 26 -0.83 -2.46 11.90
C LEU A 26 0.23 -1.53 12.49
N TYR A 27 -0.08 -0.25 12.68
CA TYR A 27 0.89 0.71 13.22
C TYR A 27 1.29 0.39 14.66
N GLN A 28 0.37 -0.13 15.47
CA GLN A 28 0.70 -0.66 16.80
C GLN A 28 1.67 -1.83 16.72
N TRP A 29 1.43 -2.79 15.82
CA TRP A 29 2.34 -3.92 15.61
C TRP A 29 3.72 -3.47 15.14
N ILE A 30 3.79 -2.52 14.19
CA ILE A 30 5.05 -1.92 13.74
C ILE A 30 5.83 -1.30 14.91
N GLU A 31 5.15 -0.60 15.80
CA GLU A 31 5.76 0.01 16.99
C GLU A 31 6.26 -1.05 17.99
N GLU A 32 5.45 -2.07 18.27
CA GLU A 32 5.77 -3.16 19.19
C GLU A 32 6.98 -3.98 18.71
N GLU A 33 7.05 -4.21 17.39
CA GLU A 33 8.15 -4.94 16.75
C GLU A 33 9.36 -4.06 16.42
N LYS A 34 9.28 -2.74 16.71
CA LYS A 34 10.32 -1.75 16.44
C LYS A 34 10.72 -1.68 14.96
N LEU A 35 9.75 -1.86 14.06
CA LEU A 35 9.93 -1.86 12.61
C LEU A 35 9.77 -0.44 12.05
N TYR A 36 10.51 0.51 12.59
CA TYR A 36 10.41 1.92 12.19
C TYR A 36 11.75 2.63 12.28
N VAL A 37 11.86 3.74 11.55
CA VAL A 37 12.95 4.72 11.67
C VAL A 37 12.34 6.11 11.86
N ASP A 38 13.06 6.95 12.59
CA ASP A 38 12.76 8.39 12.68
C ASP A 38 13.83 9.13 11.88
N ASP A 39 13.43 10.07 11.01
CA ASP A 39 14.39 10.95 10.35
C ASP A 39 14.93 12.04 11.29
N LYS A 40 15.82 12.88 10.76
CA LYS A 40 16.45 13.98 11.51
C LYS A 40 15.45 15.00 12.07
N ASP A 41 14.27 15.12 11.45
CA ASP A 41 13.21 16.05 11.82
C ASP A 41 12.19 15.37 12.75
N GLY A 42 12.41 14.10 13.09
CA GLY A 42 11.62 13.29 14.00
C GLY A 42 10.38 12.67 13.36
N TYR A 43 10.28 12.72 12.03
CA TYR A 43 9.21 12.11 11.26
C TYR A 43 9.43 10.59 11.16
N ARG A 44 8.42 9.81 11.55
CA ARG A 44 8.49 8.35 11.57
C ARG A 44 8.05 7.72 10.26
N TYR A 45 8.77 6.68 9.88
CA TYR A 45 8.45 5.77 8.80
C TYR A 45 8.41 4.34 9.32
N GLY A 46 7.45 3.55 8.84
CA GLY A 46 7.22 2.17 9.27
C GLY A 46 7.47 1.16 8.16
N PHE A 47 7.77 -0.08 8.54
CA PHE A 47 8.06 -1.19 7.63
C PHE A 47 7.36 -2.48 8.09
N LEU A 48 7.31 -3.48 7.21
CA LEU A 48 6.86 -4.84 7.57
C LEU A 48 8.00 -5.76 7.99
N PHE A 49 9.24 -5.40 7.69
CA PHE A 49 10.45 -6.17 7.98
C PHE A 49 11.60 -5.21 8.33
N PRO A 50 12.59 -5.62 9.15
CA PRO A 50 13.70 -4.74 9.49
C PRO A 50 14.48 -4.32 8.23
N GLU A 51 14.57 -3.02 7.97
CA GLU A 51 15.14 -2.48 6.72
C GLU A 51 16.61 -2.88 6.53
N ASN A 52 17.42 -2.84 7.59
CA ASN A 52 18.82 -3.28 7.52
C ASN A 52 18.93 -4.77 7.17
N GLU A 53 18.09 -5.63 7.77
CA GLU A 53 18.10 -7.06 7.47
C GLU A 53 17.58 -7.33 6.06
N LEU A 54 16.58 -6.58 5.59
CA LEU A 54 16.10 -6.63 4.21
C LEU A 54 17.25 -6.31 3.25
N ASN A 55 17.92 -5.17 3.46
CA ASN A 55 19.02 -4.70 2.61
C ASN A 55 20.22 -5.66 2.62
N ASP A 56 20.59 -6.18 3.78
CA ASP A 56 21.69 -7.15 3.93
C ASP A 56 21.35 -8.52 3.31
N SER A 57 20.06 -8.84 3.15
CA SER A 57 19.60 -10.12 2.57
C SER A 57 19.61 -10.16 1.05
N TYR A 58 19.74 -9.01 0.36
CA TYR A 58 19.71 -8.97 -1.09
C TYR A 58 20.89 -9.73 -1.70
N THR A 59 20.55 -10.62 -2.63
CA THR A 59 21.48 -11.26 -3.56
C THR A 59 21.01 -11.01 -4.99
N ASP A 60 21.76 -11.50 -5.97
CA ASP A 60 21.37 -11.40 -7.38
C ASP A 60 20.05 -12.17 -7.69
N SER A 61 19.62 -13.08 -6.82
CA SER A 61 18.50 -14.00 -7.09
C SER A 61 17.46 -14.12 -5.98
N GLU A 62 17.72 -13.60 -4.78
CA GLU A 62 16.78 -13.67 -3.67
C GLU A 62 16.93 -12.53 -2.65
N ARG A 63 15.86 -12.26 -1.90
CA ARG A 63 15.84 -11.43 -0.68
C ARG A 63 14.85 -11.96 0.34
N ASP A 64 15.03 -11.59 1.60
CA ASP A 64 14.08 -11.88 2.67
C ASP A 64 12.98 -10.79 2.78
N GLY A 65 12.02 -10.97 3.68
CA GLY A 65 11.18 -9.86 4.17
C GLY A 65 9.78 -9.71 3.56
N GLY A 66 9.40 -10.54 2.58
CA GLY A 66 8.08 -10.47 1.94
C GLY A 66 7.85 -9.13 1.21
N THR A 67 6.60 -8.71 1.09
CA THR A 67 6.24 -7.48 0.38
C THR A 67 6.87 -6.24 1.00
N SER A 68 7.60 -5.49 0.18
CA SER A 68 8.23 -4.23 0.58
C SER A 68 7.17 -3.13 0.63
N MET A 69 7.11 -2.41 1.75
CA MET A 69 6.21 -1.27 1.96
C MET A 69 6.87 -0.28 2.89
N TYR A 70 6.71 1.00 2.58
CA TYR A 70 7.19 2.11 3.41
C TYR A 70 6.02 2.96 3.88
N PHE A 71 5.61 2.79 5.14
CA PHE A 71 4.46 3.50 5.70
C PHE A 71 4.85 4.89 6.17
N SER A 72 4.08 5.89 5.78
CA SER A 72 4.31 7.30 6.09
C SER A 72 3.01 8.06 6.10
N ALA A 73 2.98 9.26 6.67
CA ALA A 73 1.82 10.15 6.62
C ALA A 73 1.95 11.13 5.44
N GLY A 74 1.84 10.62 4.21
CA GLY A 74 1.99 11.42 2.98
C GLY A 74 0.83 12.38 2.73
N GLY A 75 -0.38 12.04 3.21
CA GLY A 75 -1.55 12.91 3.12
C GLY A 75 -1.87 13.28 1.68
N VAL A 76 -1.91 14.57 1.37
CA VAL A 76 -2.24 15.09 0.03
C VAL A 76 -1.03 15.67 -0.70
N GLU A 77 0.16 15.67 -0.10
CA GLU A 77 1.31 16.45 -0.59
C GLU A 77 1.77 16.01 -1.99
N ASN A 78 1.78 14.69 -2.22
CA ASN A 78 2.27 14.07 -3.44
C ASN A 78 1.18 13.90 -4.51
N LEU A 79 -0.11 14.14 -4.20
CA LEU A 79 -1.21 13.95 -5.15
C LEU A 79 -1.06 14.80 -6.43
N LYS A 80 -0.32 15.92 -6.37
CA LYS A 80 0.05 16.73 -7.53
C LYS A 80 0.70 15.94 -8.68
N TYR A 81 1.40 14.83 -8.39
CA TYR A 81 2.05 14.02 -9.42
C TYR A 81 1.06 13.22 -10.26
N TRP A 82 -0.14 12.95 -9.73
CA TRP A 82 -1.21 12.20 -10.41
C TRP A 82 -2.35 13.07 -10.93
N PHE A 83 -2.62 14.20 -10.26
CA PHE A 83 -3.82 15.02 -10.49
C PHE A 83 -3.51 16.47 -10.96
N GLY A 84 -2.26 16.78 -11.33
CA GLY A 84 -1.91 18.04 -12.00
C GLY A 84 -1.90 19.30 -11.11
N GLY A 85 -1.94 19.15 -9.79
CA GLY A 85 -1.80 20.26 -8.82
C GLY A 85 -2.71 20.13 -7.59
N ASN A 86 -2.42 20.89 -6.53
CA ASN A 86 -3.08 20.77 -5.21
C ASN A 86 -4.41 21.55 -5.07
N ASP A 87 -5.04 21.97 -6.17
CA ASP A 87 -6.20 22.86 -6.13
C ASP A 87 -7.55 22.14 -6.31
N ASN A 88 -7.56 20.82 -6.48
CA ASN A 88 -8.81 20.05 -6.58
C ASN A 88 -9.28 19.57 -5.20
N ASP A 89 -10.31 20.22 -4.65
CA ASP A 89 -10.87 19.90 -3.34
C ASP A 89 -11.46 18.48 -3.29
N GLU A 90 -12.09 18.01 -4.37
CA GLU A 90 -12.64 16.64 -4.45
C GLU A 90 -11.54 15.59 -4.27
N VAL A 91 -10.35 15.82 -4.83
CA VAL A 91 -9.20 14.92 -4.69
C VAL A 91 -8.64 14.97 -3.27
N LYS A 92 -8.44 16.18 -2.72
CA LYS A 92 -7.87 16.39 -1.39
C LYS A 92 -8.77 15.89 -0.25
N GLU A 93 -10.09 15.96 -0.42
CA GLU A 93 -11.05 15.52 0.59
C GLU A 93 -11.22 14.00 0.59
N ARG A 94 -10.88 13.33 -0.52
CA ARG A 94 -11.13 11.90 -0.71
C ARG A 94 -9.90 11.02 -0.68
N LEU A 95 -8.69 11.57 -0.78
CA LEU A 95 -7.46 10.79 -0.76
C LEU A 95 -6.55 11.14 0.41
N CYS A 96 -5.93 10.11 0.98
CA CYS A 96 -4.87 10.26 1.98
C CYS A 96 -3.79 9.20 1.72
N VAL A 97 -2.62 9.63 1.24
CA VAL A 97 -1.45 8.77 1.06
C VAL A 97 -0.95 8.30 2.41
N PHE A 98 -0.75 6.99 2.55
CA PHE A 98 -0.28 6.38 3.80
C PHE A 98 0.92 5.43 3.62
N ALA A 99 1.33 5.14 2.38
CA ALA A 99 2.53 4.35 2.13
C ALA A 99 3.07 4.53 0.72
N GLN A 100 4.37 4.33 0.55
CA GLN A 100 5.01 4.06 -0.73
C GLN A 100 5.08 2.54 -0.94
N SER A 101 4.64 2.09 -2.12
CA SER A 101 4.48 0.66 -2.47
C SER A 101 5.49 0.15 -3.50
N GLY A 102 6.36 1.01 -4.02
CA GLY A 102 7.44 0.62 -4.91
C GLY A 102 8.60 1.61 -4.89
N ALA A 103 9.81 1.12 -5.16
CA ALA A 103 11.02 1.97 -5.22
C ALA A 103 10.94 3.05 -6.32
N GLU A 104 10.10 2.84 -7.33
CA GLU A 104 9.86 3.78 -8.43
C GLU A 104 8.91 4.95 -8.07
N GLY A 105 8.38 4.98 -6.84
CA GLY A 105 7.61 6.10 -6.31
C GLY A 105 6.09 5.95 -6.37
N SER A 106 5.58 4.74 -6.65
CA SER A 106 4.15 4.43 -6.50
C SER A 106 3.73 4.53 -5.05
N GLU A 107 2.50 4.97 -4.85
CA GLU A 107 1.94 5.20 -3.54
C GLU A 107 0.62 4.46 -3.36
N CYS A 108 0.37 4.06 -2.12
CA CYS A 108 -0.92 3.60 -1.65
C CYS A 108 -1.63 4.71 -0.88
N ALA A 109 -2.93 4.85 -1.14
CA ALA A 109 -3.77 5.82 -0.47
C ALA A 109 -5.05 5.19 0.08
N LEU A 110 -5.56 5.78 1.17
CA LEU A 110 -6.95 5.62 1.56
C LEU A 110 -7.79 6.48 0.62
N TRP A 111 -8.86 5.90 0.07
CA TRP A 111 -9.79 6.59 -0.81
C TRP A 111 -11.22 6.52 -0.27
N LEU A 112 -11.87 7.68 -0.14
CA LEU A 112 -13.30 7.79 0.14
C LEU A 112 -14.08 7.70 -1.18
N SER A 113 -14.63 6.51 -1.43
CA SER A 113 -15.41 6.21 -2.64
C SER A 113 -16.76 6.95 -2.66
N ASP A 114 -17.40 6.96 -3.83
CA ASP A 114 -18.69 7.63 -4.04
C ASP A 114 -19.84 7.10 -3.15
N ASN A 115 -19.72 5.87 -2.67
CA ASN A 115 -20.66 5.27 -1.73
C ASN A 115 -20.30 5.51 -0.25
N GLY A 116 -19.28 6.32 0.03
CA GLY A 116 -18.84 6.68 1.38
C GLY A 116 -18.02 5.61 2.09
N GLN A 117 -17.43 4.66 1.36
CA GLN A 117 -16.54 3.64 1.92
C GLN A 117 -15.08 4.06 1.84
N ILE A 118 -14.26 3.65 2.80
CA ILE A 118 -12.80 3.79 2.73
C ILE A 118 -12.23 2.52 2.10
N LYS A 119 -11.61 2.67 0.93
CA LYS A 119 -10.90 1.61 0.21
C LYS A 119 -9.40 1.91 0.18
N VAL A 120 -8.60 0.89 -0.14
CA VAL A 120 -7.17 1.05 -0.38
C VAL A 120 -6.91 1.02 -1.88
N VAL A 121 -6.27 2.06 -2.39
CA VAL A 121 -5.99 2.25 -3.82
C VAL A 121 -4.50 2.34 -4.07
N HIS A 122 -4.09 1.91 -5.27
CA HIS A 122 -2.74 2.08 -5.78
C HIS A 122 -2.69 3.24 -6.76
N MET A 123 -1.62 4.03 -6.71
CA MET A 123 -1.32 5.07 -7.67
C MET A 123 0.10 4.85 -8.20
N GLY A 124 0.19 4.28 -9.41
CA GLY A 124 1.45 3.96 -10.08
C GLY A 124 2.26 5.21 -10.44
N SER A 125 3.60 5.21 -10.38
CA SER A 125 4.37 6.43 -10.68
C SER A 125 4.25 6.94 -12.12
N GLY A 126 3.79 6.11 -13.05
CA GLY A 126 3.77 6.39 -14.49
C GLY A 126 5.12 6.20 -15.19
N SER A 127 6.20 5.92 -14.45
CA SER A 127 7.55 5.71 -14.99
C SER A 127 8.07 4.28 -14.79
N GLY A 128 7.57 3.58 -13.78
CA GLY A 128 7.83 2.17 -13.52
C GLY A 128 6.55 1.36 -13.51
N SER A 129 5.62 1.69 -12.60
CA SER A 129 4.29 1.08 -12.55
C SER A 129 3.23 2.00 -13.16
N MET A 130 2.40 1.41 -14.02
CA MET A 130 1.19 2.02 -14.57
C MET A 130 -0.08 1.61 -13.78
N LEU A 131 0.03 0.79 -12.74
CA LEU A 131 -1.12 0.28 -11.99
C LEU A 131 -1.86 1.41 -11.28
N SER A 132 -3.15 1.56 -11.53
CA SER A 132 -4.02 2.55 -10.90
C SER A 132 -5.41 1.96 -10.68
N CYS A 133 -5.63 1.36 -9.52
CA CYS A 133 -6.86 0.63 -9.20
C CYS A 133 -7.14 0.57 -7.70
N VAL A 134 -8.31 0.03 -7.33
CA VAL A 134 -8.57 -0.45 -5.98
C VAL A 134 -7.73 -1.70 -5.73
N LEU A 135 -6.85 -1.68 -4.73
CA LEU A 135 -6.13 -2.86 -4.26
C LEU A 135 -6.99 -3.71 -3.34
N ALA A 136 -7.81 -3.08 -2.50
CA ALA A 136 -8.69 -3.77 -1.58
C ALA A 136 -9.89 -2.91 -1.19
N ASP A 137 -11.07 -3.53 -1.06
CA ASP A 137 -12.30 -2.87 -0.61
C ASP A 137 -12.27 -2.48 0.87
N ASN A 138 -11.35 -3.04 1.66
CA ASN A 138 -11.16 -2.74 3.07
C ASN A 138 -9.71 -3.01 3.48
N PHE A 139 -9.33 -2.52 4.66
CA PHE A 139 -7.94 -2.60 5.11
C PHE A 139 -7.53 -4.01 5.58
N THR A 140 -8.46 -4.87 6.03
CA THR A 140 -8.15 -6.28 6.33
C THR A 140 -7.69 -7.00 5.07
N ASP A 141 -8.39 -6.82 3.96
CA ASP A 141 -8.02 -7.42 2.67
C ASP A 141 -6.72 -6.84 2.14
N PHE A 142 -6.44 -5.55 2.37
CA PHE A 142 -5.12 -4.98 2.06
C PHE A 142 -4.00 -5.68 2.86
N LEU A 143 -4.19 -5.92 4.15
CA LEU A 143 -3.22 -6.67 4.96
C LEU A 143 -3.05 -8.12 4.47
N ARG A 144 -4.13 -8.75 4.02
CA ARG A 144 -4.07 -10.08 3.38
C ARG A 144 -3.24 -10.05 2.11
N LEU A 145 -3.42 -9.03 1.26
CA LEU A 145 -2.65 -8.82 0.02
C LEU A 145 -1.15 -8.71 0.31
N LEU A 146 -0.76 -7.85 1.27
CA LEU A 146 0.63 -7.71 1.70
C LEU A 146 1.21 -9.01 2.27
N ALA A 147 0.37 -9.79 2.97
CA ALA A 147 0.81 -11.04 3.56
C ALA A 147 0.96 -12.19 2.55
N ILE A 148 0.46 -12.06 1.32
CA ILE A 148 0.73 -13.02 0.24
C ILE A 148 2.25 -13.10 0.01
N GLY A 149 2.93 -11.94 -0.01
CA GLY A 149 4.39 -11.87 -0.05
C GLY A 149 4.98 -11.69 -1.46
N TYR A 150 4.31 -10.94 -2.34
CA TYR A 150 4.93 -10.43 -3.57
C TYR A 150 6.15 -9.55 -3.26
N ASP A 151 7.03 -9.29 -4.22
CA ASP A 151 8.14 -8.34 -4.03
C ASP A 151 7.60 -6.92 -3.74
N GLU A 152 6.90 -6.39 -4.73
CA GLU A 152 6.14 -5.14 -4.67
C GLU A 152 4.74 -5.41 -5.24
N ILE A 153 3.76 -4.63 -4.78
CA ILE A 153 2.35 -4.78 -5.20
C ILE A 153 1.97 -3.88 -6.37
N CYS A 154 2.96 -3.30 -7.04
CA CYS A 154 2.79 -2.41 -8.19
C CYS A 154 2.86 -3.15 -9.56
N TRP A 155 3.11 -4.46 -9.55
CA TRP A 155 3.29 -5.32 -10.73
C TRP A 155 2.07 -6.23 -10.94
N ASN A 156 1.06 -5.76 -11.67
CA ASN A 156 -0.21 -6.48 -11.86
C ASN A 156 -0.09 -7.76 -12.70
N GLU A 157 0.95 -7.89 -13.52
CA GLU A 157 1.32 -9.10 -14.24
C GLU A 157 1.59 -10.30 -13.32
N ASN A 158 1.97 -10.04 -12.06
CA ASN A 158 2.23 -11.07 -11.06
C ASN A 158 0.98 -11.52 -10.31
N PHE A 159 -0.10 -10.72 -10.34
CA PHE A 159 -1.32 -10.99 -9.56
C PHE A 159 -2.03 -12.32 -9.87
N PRO A 160 -1.99 -12.88 -11.10
CA PRO A 160 -2.57 -14.19 -11.39
C PRO A 160 -1.83 -15.37 -10.77
N TYR A 161 -0.60 -15.17 -10.27
CA TYR A 161 0.29 -16.22 -9.84
C TYR A 161 0.66 -16.08 -8.36
N PRO A 162 0.94 -17.19 -7.65
CA PRO A 162 1.59 -17.12 -6.35
C PRO A 162 2.96 -16.43 -6.44
N PRO A 163 3.45 -15.80 -5.36
CA PRO A 163 4.80 -15.24 -5.35
C PRO A 163 5.85 -16.27 -5.78
N ASN A 164 6.84 -15.81 -6.56
CA ASN A 164 7.95 -16.60 -7.10
C ASN A 164 7.57 -17.68 -8.14
N GLU A 165 6.30 -17.81 -8.56
CA GLU A 165 5.90 -18.84 -9.54
C GLU A 165 6.14 -18.39 -11.00
N ASN A 166 5.97 -17.10 -11.29
CA ASN A 166 6.09 -16.53 -12.64
C ASN A 166 7.21 -15.47 -12.75
N SER A 167 8.12 -15.39 -11.77
CA SER A 167 9.24 -14.43 -11.83
C SER A 167 10.48 -15.10 -12.42
N ASP A 168 10.94 -14.60 -13.57
CA ASP A 168 12.34 -14.74 -13.99
C ASP A 168 13.28 -13.86 -13.12
N ASP A 169 12.69 -13.15 -12.14
CA ASP A 169 13.30 -12.17 -11.24
C ASP A 169 13.69 -12.76 -9.87
N LEU A 170 13.94 -11.83 -8.93
CA LEU A 170 14.31 -12.05 -7.54
C LEU A 170 13.28 -12.90 -6.77
N ILE A 171 13.74 -13.99 -6.16
CA ILE A 171 12.93 -14.80 -5.25
C ILE A 171 12.75 -14.06 -3.92
N VAL A 172 11.50 -13.79 -3.54
CA VAL A 172 11.16 -13.13 -2.28
C VAL A 172 10.78 -14.18 -1.24
N LYS A 173 11.57 -14.29 -0.17
CA LYS A 173 11.24 -15.17 0.94
C LYS A 173 10.11 -14.55 1.78
N PRO A 174 9.13 -15.35 2.21
CA PRO A 174 7.95 -14.85 2.90
C PRO A 174 8.28 -14.28 4.28
N ASN A 175 7.58 -13.21 4.65
CA ASN A 175 7.62 -12.66 6.01
C ASN A 175 6.69 -13.44 6.94
N PHE A 176 7.16 -14.59 7.44
CA PHE A 176 6.34 -15.46 8.29
C PHE A 176 5.82 -14.76 9.56
N LYS A 177 6.58 -13.81 10.12
CA LYS A 177 6.16 -13.08 11.32
C LYS A 177 4.93 -12.21 11.03
N PHE A 178 4.98 -11.42 9.96
CA PHE A 178 3.84 -10.63 9.51
C PHE A 178 2.66 -11.51 9.11
N GLN A 179 2.90 -12.59 8.35
CA GLN A 179 1.84 -13.53 7.97
C GLN A 179 1.13 -14.13 9.20
N ASN A 180 1.90 -14.54 10.22
CA ASN A 180 1.34 -15.11 11.44
C ASN A 180 0.55 -14.07 12.23
N TRP A 181 1.05 -12.84 12.33
CA TRP A 181 0.33 -11.74 12.96
C TRP A 181 -1.01 -11.46 12.25
N VAL A 182 -1.02 -11.35 10.91
CA VAL A 182 -2.24 -11.14 10.12
C VAL A 182 -3.26 -12.28 10.36
N ARG A 183 -2.84 -13.55 10.30
CA ARG A 183 -3.73 -14.70 10.56
C ARG A 183 -4.32 -14.66 11.96
N GLN A 184 -3.49 -14.36 12.97
CA GLN A 184 -3.91 -14.43 14.37
C GLN A 184 -4.80 -13.25 14.80
N ILE A 185 -4.43 -12.02 14.42
CA ILE A 185 -5.15 -10.81 14.83
C ILE A 185 -6.52 -10.73 14.16
N PHE A 186 -6.61 -11.09 12.87
CA PHE A 186 -7.85 -10.98 12.11
C PHE A 186 -8.62 -12.29 11.98
N ASN A 187 -8.03 -13.43 12.39
CA ASN A 187 -8.63 -14.76 12.27
C ASN A 187 -9.08 -15.07 10.83
N ILE A 188 -8.17 -14.88 9.89
CA ILE A 188 -8.40 -15.02 8.45
C ILE A 188 -7.32 -15.87 7.77
N GLU A 189 -7.63 -16.35 6.57
CA GLU A 189 -6.68 -17.01 5.68
C GLU A 189 -6.05 -16.02 4.71
N ILE A 190 -4.77 -16.24 4.42
CA ILE A 190 -4.04 -15.48 3.39
C ILE A 190 -4.25 -16.20 2.05
N PRO A 191 -4.79 -15.53 1.03
CA PRO A 191 -5.01 -16.14 -0.28
C PRO A 191 -3.68 -16.47 -0.96
N LYS A 192 -3.74 -17.25 -2.04
CA LYS A 192 -2.54 -17.63 -2.77
C LYS A 192 -2.09 -16.57 -3.76
N ILE A 193 -3.06 -15.84 -4.33
CA ILE A 193 -2.82 -14.89 -5.41
C ILE A 193 -3.55 -13.57 -5.14
N ALA A 194 -3.01 -12.46 -5.65
CA ALA A 194 -3.57 -11.14 -5.46
C ALA A 194 -4.95 -10.98 -6.11
N LEU A 195 -5.25 -11.68 -7.21
CA LEU A 195 -6.57 -11.61 -7.87
C LEU A 195 -7.73 -12.13 -7.01
N GLU A 196 -7.46 -12.83 -5.90
CA GLU A 196 -8.50 -13.16 -4.91
C GLU A 196 -8.95 -11.93 -4.08
N ILE A 197 -8.20 -10.82 -4.16
CA ILE A 197 -8.44 -9.57 -3.44
C ILE A 197 -8.61 -8.39 -4.41
N VAL A 198 -7.65 -8.20 -5.33
CA VAL A 198 -7.65 -7.15 -6.34
C VAL A 198 -8.57 -7.58 -7.49
N LYS A 199 -9.82 -7.11 -7.43
CA LYS A 199 -10.89 -7.57 -8.33
C LYS A 199 -10.71 -7.15 -9.78
N HIS A 200 -10.28 -5.90 -9.98
CA HIS A 200 -10.20 -5.26 -11.29
C HIS A 200 -8.88 -4.49 -11.41
N PRO A 201 -7.72 -5.18 -11.51
CA PRO A 201 -6.47 -4.49 -11.79
C PRO A 201 -6.61 -3.67 -13.07
N ALA A 202 -6.19 -2.41 -13.02
CA ALA A 202 -6.31 -1.47 -14.13
C ALA A 202 -5.01 -0.66 -14.24
N THR A 203 -4.62 -0.35 -15.46
CA THR A 203 -3.43 0.45 -15.75
C THR A 203 -3.82 1.80 -16.33
N MET A 204 -3.00 2.83 -16.15
CA MET A 204 -3.25 4.18 -16.68
C MET A 204 -3.49 4.21 -18.19
N ASP A 205 -2.92 3.24 -18.91
CA ASP A 205 -3.02 3.06 -20.36
C ASP A 205 -4.34 2.40 -20.79
N ASP A 206 -5.11 1.82 -19.86
CA ASP A 206 -6.39 1.20 -20.20
C ASP A 206 -7.39 2.25 -20.71
N GLU A 207 -8.14 1.90 -21.75
CA GLU A 207 -9.21 2.76 -22.25
C GLU A 207 -10.42 2.78 -21.30
N SER A 208 -10.67 1.67 -20.61
CA SER A 208 -11.78 1.48 -19.67
C SER A 208 -11.49 0.34 -18.71
N SER A 209 -12.04 0.43 -17.49
CA SER A 209 -11.99 -0.66 -16.50
C SER A 209 -13.32 -0.75 -15.73
N GLU A 210 -13.59 -1.90 -15.14
CA GLU A 210 -14.65 -2.07 -14.13
C GLU A 210 -14.23 -1.52 -12.76
N ASP A 211 -12.95 -1.15 -12.59
CA ASP A 211 -12.42 -0.60 -11.34
C ASP A 211 -13.00 0.79 -11.03
N GLU A 212 -13.55 0.93 -9.83
CA GLU A 212 -14.20 2.16 -9.38
C GLU A 212 -13.20 3.31 -9.22
N PHE A 213 -12.01 3.02 -8.68
CA PHE A 213 -10.99 4.05 -8.47
C PHE A 213 -10.41 4.51 -9.79
N PHE A 214 -10.10 3.60 -10.71
CA PHE A 214 -9.65 3.93 -12.06
C PHE A 214 -10.63 4.89 -12.76
N ASN A 215 -11.92 4.55 -12.74
CA ASN A 215 -12.97 5.37 -13.36
C ASN A 215 -13.12 6.74 -12.69
N TRP A 216 -12.90 6.83 -11.38
CA TRP A 216 -12.85 8.11 -10.66
C TRP A 216 -11.57 8.89 -11.02
N TYR A 217 -10.41 8.23 -10.97
CA TYR A 217 -9.09 8.76 -11.29
C TYR A 217 -9.06 9.42 -12.66
N LYS A 218 -9.59 8.77 -13.71
CA LYS A 218 -9.62 9.33 -15.08
C LYS A 218 -10.40 10.63 -15.23
N LYS A 219 -11.28 10.98 -14.29
CA LYS A 219 -12.01 12.27 -14.30
C LYS A 219 -11.15 13.44 -13.83
N TYR A 220 -10.08 13.16 -13.08
CA TYR A 220 -9.26 14.15 -12.39
C TYR A 220 -7.77 14.05 -12.73
N ALA A 221 -7.35 12.95 -13.34
CA ALA A 221 -5.98 12.74 -13.79
C ALA A 221 -5.56 13.81 -14.81
N TYR A 222 -4.27 14.16 -14.76
CA TYR A 222 -3.65 15.10 -15.70
C TYR A 222 -3.50 14.50 -17.10
#